data_AF-A0A2D2HB15-F1
#
_entry.id   AF-A0A2D2HB15-F1
#
_cell.length_a   1.000
_cell.length_b   1.000
_cell.length_c   1.000
_cell.angle_alpha   90.00
_cell.angle_beta   90.00
_cell.angle_gamma   90.00
#
_symmetry.space_group_name_H-M   'P 1'
#
loop_
_entity.id
_entity.type
_entity.pdbx_description
1 polymer ?
#
loop_
_entity_poly.entity_id
_entity_poly.type
_entity_poly.pdbx_seq_one_letter_code
_entity_poly.pdbx_strand_id
1 'polypeptide(L)'
;MRATTTLPFHPLTDAEWSALSPYLPHDPRHRGRPVAEGPRARMDAIFAHAVTPLPWSALPAQHGHADTVARFFRRLTHAGVWGRLLTALATLPAQHPLQSLRHRICRAARRAYRILGMGLILLARRLNLRSALPGPPWLLPDPDLSETLRRAKLPPLPTRRGTITAYRAMLRTLMALYRTAAGRRRIAPVLRWSWP
;
A
#
# COMPACT_ATOMS: atom_id res chain seq x y z
N MET A 1 -15.12 -2.61 -9.81
CA MET A 1 -14.23 -2.29 -8.67
C MET A 1 -14.40 -3.40 -7.63
N ARG A 2 -13.34 -4.11 -7.20
CA ARG A 2 -13.47 -5.06 -6.08
C ARG A 2 -13.39 -4.30 -4.76
N ALA A 3 -14.49 -3.69 -4.33
CA ALA A 3 -14.58 -3.08 -3.01
C ALA A 3 -14.07 -4.08 -1.96
N THR A 4 -13.13 -3.67 -1.10
CA THR A 4 -12.78 -4.44 0.10
C THR A 4 -13.92 -4.32 1.08
N THR A 5 -14.58 -5.44 1.39
CA THR A 5 -15.55 -5.49 2.48
C THR A 5 -14.83 -5.13 3.78
N THR A 6 -15.28 -4.06 4.44
CA THR A 6 -14.80 -3.70 5.77
C THR A 6 -15.47 -4.65 6.76
N LEU A 7 -14.72 -5.64 7.25
CA LEU A 7 -15.19 -6.53 8.31
C LEU A 7 -14.80 -5.96 9.68
N PRO A 8 -15.66 -6.09 10.70
CA PRO A 8 -15.28 -5.78 12.07
C PRO A 8 -14.02 -6.56 12.47
N PHE A 9 -13.26 -6.02 13.43
CA PHE A 9 -12.06 -6.69 13.89
C PHE A 9 -12.42 -7.99 14.62
N HIS A 10 -11.75 -9.08 14.25
CA HIS A 10 -11.76 -10.37 14.91
C HIS A 10 -10.33 -10.89 15.00
N PRO A 11 -9.93 -11.57 16.09
CA PRO A 11 -8.63 -12.24 16.18
C PRO A 11 -8.47 -13.25 15.03
N LEU A 12 -7.26 -13.37 14.48
CA LEU A 12 -6.97 -14.31 13.39
C LEU A 12 -7.46 -15.72 13.75
N THR A 13 -8.21 -16.34 12.84
CA THR A 13 -8.58 -17.76 12.97
C THR A 13 -7.40 -18.66 12.64
N ASP A 14 -7.45 -19.94 13.01
CA ASP A 14 -6.37 -20.89 12.72
C ASP A 14 -6.14 -21.06 11.22
N ALA A 15 -7.22 -21.06 10.42
CA ALA A 15 -7.15 -21.15 8.97
C ALA A 15 -6.49 -19.89 8.35
N GLU A 16 -6.88 -18.70 8.82
CA GLU A 16 -6.27 -17.43 8.40
C GLU A 16 -4.79 -17.36 8.78
N TRP A 17 -4.45 -17.78 10.00
CA TRP A 17 -3.07 -17.82 10.47
C TRP A 17 -2.22 -18.81 9.70
N SER A 18 -2.71 -20.03 9.48
CA SER A 18 -2.04 -21.06 8.69
C SER A 18 -1.71 -20.56 7.29
N ALA A 19 -2.64 -19.85 6.66
CA ALA A 19 -2.45 -19.27 5.34
C ALA A 19 -1.49 -18.07 5.32
N LEU A 20 -1.40 -17.31 6.42
CA LEU A 20 -0.55 -16.12 6.52
C LEU A 20 0.88 -16.41 6.96
N SER A 21 1.06 -17.38 7.87
CA SER A 21 2.34 -17.72 8.47
C SER A 21 3.48 -17.98 7.48
N PRO A 22 3.29 -18.60 6.29
CA PRO A 22 4.38 -18.89 5.35
C PRO A 22 5.01 -17.63 4.75
N TYR A 23 4.30 -16.50 4.74
CA TYR A 23 4.80 -15.23 4.22
C TYR A 23 5.68 -14.48 5.22
N LEU A 24 5.58 -14.84 6.50
CA LEU A 24 6.37 -14.22 7.55
C LEU A 24 7.83 -14.69 7.45
N PRO A 25 8.81 -13.83 7.76
CA PRO A 25 10.19 -14.26 7.85
C PRO A 25 10.27 -15.33 8.94
N HIS A 26 10.71 -16.53 8.54
CA HIS A 26 11.08 -17.56 9.51
C HIS A 26 12.25 -16.99 10.29
N ASP A 27 12.10 -16.82 11.60
CA ASP A 27 13.21 -16.35 12.42
C ASP A 27 14.18 -17.53 12.59
N PRO A 28 15.39 -17.52 11.98
CA PRO A 28 16.36 -18.58 12.21
C PRO A 28 16.87 -18.52 13.66
N ARG A 29 16.55 -17.44 14.38
CA ARG A 29 17.00 -17.14 15.74
C ARG A 29 15.95 -17.55 16.76
N HIS A 30 15.63 -18.84 16.82
CA HIS A 30 15.07 -19.47 18.03
C HIS A 30 16.04 -19.41 19.25
N ARG A 31 16.92 -18.40 19.34
CA ARG A 31 17.91 -18.18 20.39
C ARG A 31 17.54 -16.99 21.26
N GLY A 32 16.31 -16.98 21.76
CA GLY A 32 15.84 -15.99 22.73
C GLY A 32 14.59 -16.48 23.45
N ARG A 33 14.35 -15.97 24.67
CA ARG A 33 13.16 -16.26 25.48
C ARG A 33 11.92 -16.13 24.59
N PRO A 34 11.03 -17.13 24.51
CA PRO A 34 9.76 -16.99 23.83
C PRO A 34 9.12 -15.71 24.35
N VAL A 35 8.94 -14.72 23.47
CA VAL A 35 8.10 -13.57 23.83
C VAL A 35 6.75 -14.17 24.17
N ALA A 36 6.21 -13.86 25.35
CA ALA A 36 4.95 -14.44 25.85
C ALA A 36 3.81 -14.35 24.83
N GLU A 37 3.91 -13.40 23.90
CA GLU A 37 3.05 -13.21 22.75
C GLU A 37 3.74 -13.69 21.46
N GLY A 38 3.25 -14.81 20.91
CA GLY A 38 3.76 -15.40 19.66
C GLY A 38 3.63 -14.49 18.42
N PRO A 39 4.18 -14.90 17.26
CA PRO A 39 4.10 -14.11 16.03
C PRO A 39 2.66 -13.84 15.56
N ARG A 40 1.70 -14.70 15.91
CA ARG A 40 0.26 -14.51 15.66
C ARG A 40 -0.31 -13.32 16.40
N ALA A 41 -0.10 -13.24 17.71
CA ALA A 41 -0.57 -12.12 18.54
C ALA A 41 -0.04 -10.77 18.03
N ARG A 42 1.22 -10.73 17.57
CA ARG A 42 1.81 -9.53 16.97
C ARG A 42 1.18 -9.17 15.63
N MET A 43 0.82 -10.15 14.80
CA MET A 43 0.08 -9.89 13.55
C MET A 43 -1.34 -9.41 13.84
N ASP A 44 -2.02 -9.98 14.83
CA ASP A 44 -3.33 -9.51 15.30
C ASP A 44 -3.27 -8.06 15.76
N ALA A 45 -2.28 -7.71 16.58
CA ALA A 45 -2.03 -6.34 17.03
C ALA A 45 -1.81 -5.37 15.86
N ILE A 46 -1.01 -5.77 14.86
CA ILE A 46 -0.79 -4.98 13.65
C ILE A 46 -2.10 -4.78 12.89
N PHE A 47 -2.91 -5.83 12.72
CA PHE A 47 -4.16 -5.74 11.97
C PHE A 47 -5.22 -4.92 12.70
N ALA A 48 -5.35 -5.07 14.01
CA ALA A 48 -6.20 -4.23 14.85
C ALA A 48 -5.81 -2.75 14.67
N HIS A 49 -4.52 -2.46 14.72
CA HIS A 49 -4.01 -1.09 14.60
C HIS A 49 -4.11 -0.51 13.19
N ALA A 50 -3.96 -1.34 12.15
CA ALA A 50 -3.93 -0.89 10.75
C ALA A 50 -5.28 -0.32 10.29
N VAL A 51 -6.39 -0.83 10.84
CA VAL A 51 -7.74 -0.35 10.56
C VAL A 51 -7.99 1.05 11.14
N THR A 52 -7.28 1.40 12.22
CA THR A 52 -7.40 2.70 12.88
C THR A 52 -6.45 3.73 12.24
N PRO A 53 -6.77 5.04 12.22
CA PRO A 53 -5.84 6.08 11.74
C PRO A 53 -4.84 6.57 12.82
N LEU A 54 -4.96 6.10 14.06
CA LEU A 54 -4.19 6.56 15.21
C LEU A 54 -2.69 6.18 15.14
N PRO A 55 -1.81 6.91 15.84
CA PRO A 55 -0.40 6.54 15.97
C PRO A 55 -0.22 5.24 16.76
N TRP A 56 0.92 4.55 16.58
CA TRP A 56 1.23 3.30 17.29
C TRP A 56 1.16 3.43 18.81
N SER A 57 1.43 4.62 19.36
CA SER A 57 1.32 4.90 20.80
C SER A 57 -0.10 4.74 21.37
N ALA A 58 -1.13 4.78 20.52
CA ALA A 58 -2.52 4.57 20.91
C ALA A 58 -2.97 3.10 20.77
N LEU A 59 -2.04 2.15 20.65
CA LEU A 59 -2.36 0.74 20.64
C LEU A 59 -2.93 0.33 22.02
N PRO A 60 -4.09 -0.33 22.08
CA PRO A 60 -4.64 -0.81 23.34
C PRO A 60 -3.69 -1.79 24.04
N ALA A 61 -3.58 -1.68 25.37
CA ALA A 61 -2.65 -2.48 26.19
C ALA A 61 -2.86 -4.01 26.06
N GLN A 62 -4.07 -4.45 25.71
CA GLN A 62 -4.41 -5.86 25.45
C GLN A 62 -3.61 -6.49 24.29
N HIS A 63 -3.00 -5.68 23.43
CA HIS A 63 -2.19 -6.13 22.29
C HIS A 63 -0.68 -6.06 22.57
N GLY A 64 -0.30 -5.94 23.85
CA GLY A 64 1.08 -5.83 24.28
C GLY A 64 1.67 -4.42 24.11
N HIS A 65 2.99 -4.32 24.28
CA HIS A 65 3.67 -3.03 24.18
C HIS A 65 3.74 -2.51 22.74
N ALA A 66 3.22 -1.29 22.54
CA ALA A 66 3.18 -0.60 21.24
C ALA A 66 4.52 -0.59 20.50
N ASP A 67 5.62 -0.35 21.21
CA ASP A 67 6.97 -0.32 20.63
C ASP A 67 7.41 -1.66 20.06
N THR A 68 7.05 -2.75 20.73
CA THR A 68 7.38 -4.11 20.28
C THR A 68 6.65 -4.43 18.97
N VAL A 69 5.36 -4.09 18.90
CA VAL A 69 4.54 -4.26 17.71
C VAL A 69 5.04 -3.38 16.56
N ALA A 70 5.38 -2.12 16.84
CA ALA A 70 5.92 -1.20 15.84
C ALA A 70 7.29 -1.67 15.30
N ARG A 71 8.19 -2.17 16.15
CA ARG A 71 9.48 -2.76 15.73
C ARG A 71 9.26 -4.00 14.86
N PHE A 72 8.33 -4.87 15.25
CA PHE A 72 7.98 -6.05 14.46
C PHE A 72 7.41 -5.66 13.08
N PHE A 73 6.49 -4.69 13.04
CA PHE A 73 5.96 -4.15 11.78
C PHE A 73 7.06 -3.62 10.86
N ARG A 74 8.01 -2.85 11.39
CA ARG A 74 9.17 -2.36 10.61
C ARG A 74 10.00 -3.52 10.07
N ARG A 75 10.29 -4.53 10.90
CA ARG A 75 11.02 -5.74 10.48
C ARG A 75 10.32 -6.47 9.33
N LEU A 76 9.00 -6.67 9.42
CA LEU A 76 8.21 -7.28 8.33
C LEU A 76 8.25 -6.42 7.06
N THR A 77 8.20 -5.11 7.23
CA THR A 77 8.23 -4.16 6.11
C THR A 77 9.56 -4.23 5.37
N HIS A 78 10.69 -4.21 6.08
CA HIS A 78 12.01 -4.38 5.47
C HIS A 78 12.22 -5.78 4.87
N ALA A 79 11.58 -6.81 5.43
CA ALA A 79 11.58 -8.16 4.88
C ALA A 79 10.63 -8.35 3.67
N GLY A 80 10.06 -7.26 3.12
CA GLY A 80 9.23 -7.29 1.91
C GLY A 80 7.92 -8.07 2.05
N VAL A 81 7.46 -8.32 3.28
CA VAL A 81 6.27 -9.16 3.56
C VAL A 81 5.02 -8.59 2.89
N TRP A 82 4.83 -7.28 2.95
CA TRP A 82 3.64 -6.62 2.38
C TRP A 82 3.55 -6.77 0.86
N GLY A 83 4.67 -6.68 0.13
CA GLY A 83 4.68 -6.89 -1.32
C GLY A 83 4.30 -8.33 -1.69
N ARG A 84 4.82 -9.32 -0.94
CA ARG A 84 4.49 -10.73 -1.12
C ARG A 84 3.01 -11.02 -0.82
N LEU A 85 2.49 -10.47 0.28
CA LEU A 85 1.08 -10.61 0.64
C LEU A 85 0.15 -9.97 -0.40
N LEU A 86 0.46 -8.76 -0.89
CA LEU A 86 -0.33 -8.13 -1.94
C LEU A 86 -0.33 -8.96 -3.23
N THR A 87 0.82 -9.51 -3.60
CA THR A 87 0.93 -10.41 -4.77
C THR A 87 0.08 -11.65 -4.59
N ALA A 88 0.16 -12.30 -3.42
CA ALA A 88 -0.66 -13.45 -3.09
C ALA A 88 -2.16 -13.14 -3.16
N LEU A 89 -2.60 -12.00 -2.63
CA LEU A 89 -4.01 -11.57 -2.69
C LEU A 89 -4.53 -11.38 -4.13
N ALA A 90 -3.65 -11.01 -5.06
CA ALA A 90 -4.02 -10.82 -6.46
C ALA A 90 -4.08 -12.14 -7.24
N THR A 91 -3.29 -13.14 -6.86
CA THR A 91 -3.21 -14.45 -7.54
C THR A 91 -4.16 -15.50 -6.94
N LEU A 92 -4.45 -15.42 -5.65
CA LEU A 92 -5.23 -16.44 -4.95
C LEU A 92 -6.74 -16.34 -5.25
N PRO A 93 -7.46 -17.49 -5.27
CA PRO A 93 -8.90 -17.52 -5.50
C PRO A 93 -9.67 -16.82 -4.37
N ALA A 94 -10.91 -16.40 -4.66
CA ALA A 94 -11.74 -15.64 -3.72
C ALA A 94 -12.07 -16.39 -2.43
N GLN A 95 -12.13 -17.72 -2.47
CA GLN A 95 -12.44 -18.60 -1.33
C GLN A 95 -11.26 -18.83 -0.39
N HIS A 96 -10.05 -18.41 -0.78
CA HIS A 96 -8.86 -18.64 0.04
C HIS A 96 -8.94 -17.85 1.36
N PRO A 97 -8.57 -18.43 2.52
CA PRO A 97 -8.67 -17.76 3.83
C PRO A 97 -7.95 -16.41 3.89
N LEU A 98 -6.83 -16.22 3.17
CA LEU A 98 -6.18 -14.89 3.10
C LEU A 98 -7.08 -13.77 2.55
N GLN A 99 -8.09 -14.09 1.74
CA GLN A 99 -8.96 -13.06 1.16
C GLN A 99 -9.87 -12.42 2.21
N SER A 100 -10.19 -13.09 3.32
CA SER A 100 -10.89 -12.46 4.45
C SER A 100 -10.04 -11.33 5.07
N LEU A 101 -8.72 -11.50 5.07
CA LEU A 101 -7.76 -10.53 5.58
C LEU A 101 -7.39 -9.44 4.57
N ARG A 102 -7.92 -9.49 3.34
CA ARG A 102 -7.57 -8.56 2.26
C ARG A 102 -7.64 -7.10 2.69
N HIS A 103 -8.71 -6.71 3.39
CA HIS A 103 -8.84 -5.35 3.89
C HIS A 103 -7.72 -4.98 4.86
N ARG A 104 -7.47 -5.82 5.88
CA ARG A 104 -6.45 -5.60 6.92
C ARG A 104 -5.03 -5.56 6.34
N ILE A 105 -4.73 -6.44 5.39
CA ILE A 105 -3.45 -6.47 4.68
C ILE A 105 -3.26 -5.19 3.87
N CYS A 106 -4.28 -4.76 3.10
CA CYS A 106 -4.23 -3.50 2.36
C CYS A 106 -4.02 -2.29 3.28
N ARG A 107 -4.71 -2.24 4.43
CA ARG A 107 -4.54 -1.19 5.45
C ARG A 107 -3.13 -1.18 6.05
N ALA A 108 -2.58 -2.36 6.35
CA ALA A 108 -1.23 -2.48 6.87
C ALA A 108 -0.18 -2.07 5.83
N ALA A 109 -0.37 -2.48 4.57
CA ALA A 109 0.47 -2.06 3.44
C ALA A 109 0.45 -0.53 3.24
N ARG A 110 -0.71 0.14 3.40
CA ARG A 110 -0.79 1.62 3.35
C ARG A 110 0.14 2.28 4.37
N ARG A 111 0.25 1.73 5.58
CA ARG A 111 1.16 2.24 6.61
C ARG A 111 2.63 1.97 6.23
N ALA A 112 2.89 0.84 5.58
CA ALA A 112 4.23 0.44 5.12
C ALA A 112 4.75 1.33 3.97
N TYR A 113 3.88 2.02 3.25
CA TYR A 113 4.26 2.97 2.19
C TYR A 113 5.34 3.97 2.62
N ARG A 114 5.29 4.46 3.88
CA ARG A 114 6.30 5.42 4.37
C ARG A 114 7.73 4.86 4.39
N ILE A 115 7.86 3.53 4.42
CA ILE A 115 9.14 2.81 4.46
C ILE A 115 9.50 2.29 3.07
N LEU A 116 8.55 1.68 2.35
CA LEU A 116 8.79 1.05 1.04
C LEU A 116 8.73 2.03 -0.15
N GLY A 117 8.10 3.20 0.03
CA GLY A 117 8.03 4.25 -0.96
C GLY A 117 7.36 3.84 -2.28
N MET A 118 7.96 4.27 -3.39
CA MET A 118 7.42 4.12 -4.75
C MET A 118 7.26 2.65 -5.20
N GLY A 119 8.12 1.73 -4.74
CA GLY A 119 8.04 0.32 -5.13
C GLY A 119 6.72 -0.33 -4.74
N LEU A 120 6.16 0.03 -3.58
CA LEU A 120 4.87 -0.48 -3.14
C LEU A 120 3.71 0.13 -3.95
N ILE A 121 3.79 1.41 -4.32
CA ILE A 121 2.78 2.06 -5.18
C ILE A 121 2.73 1.35 -6.53
N LEU A 122 3.89 1.14 -7.14
CA LEU A 122 4.04 0.42 -8.41
C LEU A 122 3.39 -0.95 -8.35
N LEU A 123 3.73 -1.73 -7.32
CA LEU A 123 3.19 -3.08 -7.13
C LEU A 123 1.67 -3.05 -6.94
N ALA A 124 1.15 -2.19 -6.07
CA ALA A 124 -0.29 -2.09 -5.82
C ALA A 124 -1.08 -1.68 -7.08
N ARG A 125 -0.54 -0.78 -7.91
CA ARG A 125 -1.14 -0.39 -9.20
C ARG A 125 -1.16 -1.56 -10.18
N ARG A 126 -0.03 -2.25 -10.37
CA ARG A 126 0.09 -3.41 -11.28
C ARG A 126 -0.86 -4.54 -10.91
N LEU A 127 -1.02 -4.80 -9.61
CA LEU A 127 -1.94 -5.82 -9.10
C LEU A 127 -3.41 -5.36 -9.08
N ASN A 128 -3.71 -4.14 -9.54
CA ASN A 128 -5.04 -3.53 -9.46
C ASN A 128 -5.65 -3.47 -8.04
N LEU A 129 -4.80 -3.51 -7.00
CA LEU A 129 -5.18 -3.46 -5.59
C LEU A 129 -5.22 -2.01 -5.09
N ARG A 130 -6.18 -1.24 -5.60
CA ARG A 130 -6.29 0.21 -5.30
C ARG A 130 -6.50 0.53 -3.81
N SER A 131 -7.09 -0.38 -3.02
CA SER A 131 -7.27 -0.22 -1.57
C SER A 131 -5.96 -0.29 -0.76
N ALA A 132 -4.89 -0.85 -1.35
CA ALA A 132 -3.56 -0.86 -0.75
C ALA A 132 -2.80 0.46 -0.95
N LEU A 133 -3.28 1.34 -1.83
CA LEU A 133 -2.67 2.64 -2.07
C LEU A 133 -2.91 3.59 -0.89
N PRO A 134 -1.93 4.43 -0.51
CA PRO A 134 -2.05 5.34 0.63
C PRO A 134 -3.06 6.49 0.43
N GLY A 135 -3.70 6.56 -0.74
CA GLY A 135 -4.73 7.52 -1.09
C GLY A 135 -5.24 7.29 -2.52
N PRO A 136 -6.05 8.22 -3.03
CA PRO A 136 -6.64 8.10 -4.36
C PRO A 136 -5.59 7.97 -5.48
N PRO A 137 -5.76 7.08 -6.47
CA PRO A 137 -4.77 6.77 -7.50
C PRO A 137 -4.33 7.97 -8.34
N TRP A 138 -5.20 8.98 -8.52
CA TRP A 138 -4.94 10.19 -9.31
C TRP A 138 -4.18 11.28 -8.52
N LEU A 139 -4.02 11.13 -7.20
CA LEU A 139 -3.20 12.01 -6.38
C LEU A 139 -1.80 11.43 -6.14
N LEU A 140 -1.60 10.16 -6.47
CA LEU A 140 -0.34 9.46 -6.29
C LEU A 140 0.49 9.51 -7.58
N PRO A 141 1.82 9.43 -7.47
CA PRO A 141 2.67 9.36 -8.65
C PRO A 141 2.31 8.16 -9.53
N ASP A 142 2.25 8.38 -10.83
CA ASP A 142 1.98 7.37 -11.85
C ASP A 142 3.22 7.19 -12.74
N PRO A 143 4.08 6.21 -12.43
CA PRO A 143 5.30 5.95 -13.19
C PRO A 143 5.02 5.39 -14.59
N ASP A 144 3.92 4.66 -14.80
CA ASP A 144 3.57 4.14 -16.13
C ASP A 144 3.14 5.28 -17.05
N LEU A 145 2.39 6.25 -16.52
CA LEU A 145 2.09 7.51 -17.21
C LEU A 145 3.37 8.32 -17.47
N SER A 146 4.25 8.45 -16.48
CA SER A 146 5.54 9.15 -16.64
C SER A 146 6.40 8.51 -17.74
N GLU A 147 6.44 7.17 -17.81
CA GLU A 147 7.14 6.43 -18.85
C GLU A 147 6.51 6.64 -20.24
N THR A 148 5.18 6.62 -20.31
CA THR A 148 4.44 6.88 -21.55
C THR A 148 4.71 8.30 -22.06
N LEU A 149 4.68 9.30 -21.17
CA LEU A 149 5.00 10.69 -21.51
C LEU A 149 6.47 10.86 -21.92
N ARG A 150 7.39 10.18 -21.25
CA ARG A 150 8.83 10.18 -21.61
C ARG A 150 9.06 9.60 -23.02
N ARG A 151 8.28 8.60 -23.42
CA ARG A 151 8.36 7.97 -24.75
C ARG A 151 7.63 8.75 -25.83
N ALA A 152 6.66 9.59 -25.46
CA ALA A 152 5.95 10.45 -26.39
C ALA A 152 6.93 11.49 -26.96
N LYS A 153 7.28 11.35 -28.24
CA LYS A 153 8.11 12.34 -28.94
C LYS A 153 7.33 13.65 -29.09
N LEU A 154 7.94 14.76 -28.69
CA LEU A 154 7.37 16.08 -28.95
C LEU A 154 7.48 16.38 -30.45
N PRO A 155 6.42 16.88 -31.11
CA PRO A 155 6.53 17.36 -32.46
C PRO A 155 7.47 18.58 -32.50
N PRO A 156 8.18 18.81 -33.61
CA PRO A 156 9.03 19.98 -33.76
C PRO A 156 8.22 21.28 -33.66
N LEU A 157 8.90 22.38 -33.33
CA LEU A 157 8.28 23.70 -33.24
C LEU A 157 7.62 24.07 -34.59
N PRO A 158 6.35 24.53 -34.58
CA PRO A 158 5.69 24.92 -35.82
C PRO A 158 6.32 26.18 -36.41
N THR A 159 6.60 26.16 -37.71
CA THR A 159 7.14 27.33 -38.44
C THR A 159 6.05 28.33 -38.83
N ARG A 160 4.80 27.89 -38.99
CA ARG A 160 3.66 28.74 -39.39
C ARG A 160 3.02 29.43 -38.18
N ARG A 161 2.75 30.73 -38.27
CA ARG A 161 2.15 31.51 -37.17
C ARG A 161 0.77 30.99 -36.73
N GLY A 162 -0.07 30.55 -37.66
CA GLY A 162 -1.41 30.03 -37.35
C GLY A 162 -1.45 28.74 -36.51
N THR A 163 -0.37 27.96 -36.52
CA THR A 163 -0.25 26.70 -35.77
C THR A 163 0.32 26.86 -34.36
N ILE A 164 0.79 28.06 -33.99
CA ILE A 164 1.41 28.33 -32.68
C ILE A 164 0.41 28.18 -31.54
N THR A 165 -0.85 28.59 -31.73
CA THR A 165 -1.92 28.49 -30.72
C THR A 165 -2.23 27.03 -30.35
N ALA A 166 -2.38 26.17 -31.35
CA ALA A 166 -2.60 24.73 -31.16
C ALA A 166 -1.40 24.06 -30.47
N TYR A 167 -0.18 24.40 -30.87
CA TYR A 167 1.04 23.89 -30.24
C TYR A 167 1.17 24.32 -28.78
N ARG A 168 0.85 25.58 -28.44
CA ARG A 168 0.80 26.05 -27.05
C ARG A 168 -0.25 25.30 -26.23
N ALA A 169 -1.42 25.03 -26.81
CA ALA A 169 -2.45 24.24 -26.14
C ALA A 169 -1.95 22.82 -25.83
N MET A 170 -1.31 22.15 -26.79
CA MET A 170 -0.68 20.85 -26.60
C MET A 170 0.41 20.87 -25.52
N LEU A 171 1.28 21.88 -25.48
CA LEU A 171 2.29 21.97 -24.42
C LEU A 171 1.66 22.17 -23.03
N ARG A 172 0.56 22.92 -22.93
CA ARG A 172 -0.18 23.06 -21.66
C ARG A 172 -0.79 21.74 -21.21
N THR A 173 -1.37 20.96 -22.13
CA THR A 173 -1.92 19.65 -21.79
C THR A 173 -0.82 18.68 -21.38
N LEU A 174 0.30 18.63 -22.08
CA LEU A 174 1.46 17.84 -21.68
C LEU A 174 2.00 18.24 -20.31
N MET A 175 2.12 19.55 -20.04
CA MET A 175 2.55 20.04 -18.72
C MET A 175 1.56 19.65 -17.62
N ALA A 176 0.26 19.68 -17.89
CA ALA A 176 -0.75 19.17 -16.97
C ALA A 176 -0.59 17.66 -16.73
N LEU A 177 -0.36 16.87 -17.79
CA LEU A 177 -0.13 15.43 -17.68
C LEU A 177 1.13 15.11 -16.86
N TYR A 178 2.23 15.81 -17.08
CA TYR A 178 3.44 15.65 -16.25
C TYR A 178 3.18 15.96 -14.77
N ARG A 179 2.39 16.99 -14.47
CA ARG A 179 1.97 17.30 -13.09
C ARG A 179 1.11 16.20 -12.49
N THR A 180 0.24 15.57 -13.29
CA THR A 180 -0.54 14.42 -12.83
C THR A 180 0.33 13.18 -12.61
N ALA A 181 1.29 12.91 -13.50
CA ALA A 181 2.21 11.78 -13.40
C ALA A 181 3.13 11.88 -12.18
N ALA A 182 3.58 13.09 -11.84
CA ALA A 182 4.35 13.34 -10.62
C ALA A 182 3.54 13.11 -9.32
N GLY A 183 2.21 13.12 -9.40
CA GLY A 183 1.33 13.09 -8.23
C GLY A 183 1.44 14.35 -7.36
N ARG A 184 0.76 14.34 -6.22
CA ARG A 184 0.82 15.44 -5.24
C ARG A 184 1.85 15.14 -4.16
N ARG A 185 2.72 16.12 -3.87
CA ARG A 185 3.71 16.05 -2.78
C ARG A 185 3.07 15.82 -1.41
N ARG A 186 1.88 16.38 -1.17
CA ARG A 186 1.10 16.20 0.06
C ARG A 186 -0.34 15.84 -0.30
N ILE A 187 -0.90 14.90 0.45
CA ILE A 187 -2.30 14.48 0.33
C ILE A 187 -2.96 14.81 1.65
N ALA A 188 -4.06 15.56 1.61
CA ALA A 188 -4.82 15.96 2.79
C ALA A 188 -5.24 14.73 3.62
N PRO A 189 -5.18 14.79 4.97
CA PRO A 189 -5.56 13.67 5.83
C PRO A 189 -6.97 13.15 5.56
N VAL A 190 -7.93 14.04 5.36
CA VAL A 190 -9.34 13.71 5.05
C VAL A 190 -9.46 12.73 3.88
N LEU A 191 -8.74 13.00 2.79
CA LEU A 191 -8.75 12.16 1.59
C LEU A 191 -8.06 10.81 1.79
N ARG A 192 -7.11 10.71 2.73
CA ARG A 192 -6.47 9.43 3.07
C ARG A 192 -7.40 8.57 3.92
N TRP A 193 -8.21 9.21 4.76
CA TRP A 193 -9.09 8.54 5.72
C TRP A 193 -10.38 8.07 5.07
N SER A 194 -10.93 8.85 4.14
CA SER A 194 -12.09 8.46 3.34
C SER A 194 -11.78 7.40 2.27
N TRP A 195 -10.50 7.09 2.04
CA TRP A 195 -10.10 6.11 1.05
C TRP A 195 -10.31 4.65 1.54
N PRO A 196 -11.10 3.84 0.82
CA PRO A 196 -11.49 2.48 1.22
C PRO A 196 -10.31 1.49 1.28
#